data_AF-A0A1F2ZYW2-F1
#
_entry.id   AF-A0A1F2ZYW2-F1
#
_cell.length_a   1.000
_cell.length_b   1.000
_cell.length_c   1.000
_cell.angle_alpha   90.00
_cell.angle_beta   90.00
_cell.angle_gamma   90.00
#
_symmetry.space_group_name_H-M   'P 1'
#
loop_
_entity.id
_entity.type
_entity.pdbx_description
1 polymer ?
#
loop_
_entity_poly.entity_id
_entity_poly.type
_entity_poly.pdbx_seq_one_letter_code
_entity_poly.pdbx_strand_id
1 'polypeptide(L)'
;MKRGTPDHWKMDELASEIAKRWPMPAEIAIDAACGLMERLWHIAGRYAPRGDLGKMSDTFIARKVGWAGEASDLVAVLLRIRWLDPSEEFRLLVHDWPHHADDTVKKALEAGEIETFADGSPVRREKPGSKPKKPRLEEPELDLDAPTTHQPLATDSRTTRERLASDSPPSEPSLSEPSLSKEDMSLQRARSPESGFTRAERGRLRARLHDHPWALQELPKLEHDFFAYRSEHGFEDDTLDGFVRWIEAIEQHRHRDDPTKLEQAKAAEIRRQVAVAASDGRVTSLLQGIEGRARERGGGISFDDYVDRKASSG
;
A
#
# COMPACT_ATOMS: atom_id res chain seq x y z
N MET A 1 -18.85 -5.50 14.62
CA MET A 1 -18.08 -5.75 13.39
C MET A 1 -18.93 -6.49 12.37
N LYS A 2 -18.95 -6.03 11.11
CA LYS A 2 -19.51 -6.79 9.99
C LYS A 2 -18.63 -8.04 9.80
N ARG A 3 -19.23 -9.22 9.69
CA ARG A 3 -18.50 -10.45 9.36
C ARG A 3 -18.27 -10.52 7.84
N GLY A 4 -17.24 -11.25 7.40
CA GLY A 4 -16.95 -11.44 5.97
C GLY A 4 -16.12 -10.33 5.33
N THR A 5 -15.32 -9.58 6.11
CA THR A 5 -14.35 -8.64 5.55
C THR A 5 -13.36 -9.34 4.61
N PRO A 6 -12.75 -10.50 4.98
CA PRO A 6 -11.77 -11.16 4.11
C PRO A 6 -12.34 -11.56 2.74
N ASP A 7 -13.61 -11.96 2.68
CA ASP A 7 -14.28 -12.41 1.45
C ASP A 7 -14.88 -11.24 0.62
N HIS A 8 -14.58 -10.00 0.98
CA HIS A 8 -15.10 -8.83 0.30
C HIS A 8 -14.21 -8.45 -0.89
N TRP A 9 -14.80 -8.16 -2.06
CA TRP A 9 -14.05 -7.83 -3.28
C TRP A 9 -13.02 -6.70 -3.12
N LYS A 10 -13.27 -5.71 -2.25
CA LYS A 10 -12.28 -4.65 -1.92
C LYS A 10 -11.03 -5.19 -1.23
N MET A 11 -11.14 -6.28 -0.46
CA MET A 11 -10.00 -6.96 0.13
C MET A 11 -9.21 -7.73 -0.94
N ASP A 12 -9.91 -8.42 -1.85
CA ASP A 12 -9.25 -9.08 -2.99
C ASP A 12 -8.50 -8.09 -3.88
N GLU A 13 -9.09 -6.91 -4.13
CA GLU A 13 -8.44 -5.86 -4.90
C GLU A 13 -7.22 -5.28 -4.17
N LEU A 14 -7.32 -5.05 -2.86
CA LEU A 14 -6.19 -4.58 -2.05
C LEU A 14 -5.07 -5.64 -1.99
N ALA A 15 -5.42 -6.91 -1.82
CA ALA A 15 -4.49 -8.03 -1.87
C ALA A 15 -3.80 -8.10 -3.24
N SER A 16 -4.53 -7.90 -4.33
CA SER A 16 -3.98 -7.85 -5.69
C SER A 16 -2.97 -6.70 -5.85
N GLU A 17 -3.23 -5.52 -5.27
CA GLU A 17 -2.26 -4.42 -5.27
C GLU A 17 -1.02 -4.71 -4.43
N ILE A 18 -1.17 -5.38 -3.28
CA ILE A 18 -0.04 -5.84 -2.46
C ILE A 18 0.81 -6.85 -3.25
N ALA A 19 0.18 -7.84 -3.89
CA ALA A 19 0.86 -8.90 -4.64
C ALA A 19 1.61 -8.39 -5.87
N LYS A 20 1.14 -7.31 -6.51
CA LYS A 20 1.88 -6.65 -7.60
C LYS A 20 3.21 -6.05 -7.12
N ARG A 21 3.27 -5.63 -5.86
CA ARG A 21 4.42 -4.91 -5.30
C ARG A 21 5.38 -5.84 -4.55
N TRP A 22 4.84 -6.82 -3.83
CA TRP A 22 5.58 -7.91 -3.24
C TRP A 22 5.12 -9.21 -3.89
N PRO A 23 5.99 -9.90 -4.65
CA PRO A 23 5.62 -11.13 -5.34
C PRO A 23 5.37 -12.24 -4.31
N MET A 24 4.15 -12.27 -3.77
CA MET A 24 3.67 -13.27 -2.83
C MET A 24 2.42 -13.96 -3.39
N PRO A 25 2.17 -15.23 -3.01
CA PRO A 25 0.93 -15.93 -3.35
C PRO A 25 -0.31 -15.12 -2.93
N ALA A 26 -1.39 -15.20 -3.71
CA ALA A 26 -2.62 -14.44 -3.46
C ALA A 26 -3.22 -14.75 -2.08
N GLU A 27 -3.09 -16.00 -1.63
CA GLU A 27 -3.54 -16.48 -0.33
C GLU A 27 -2.78 -15.84 0.83
N ILE A 28 -1.55 -15.40 0.61
CA ILE A 28 -0.75 -14.67 1.62
C ILE A 28 -1.04 -13.17 1.51
N ALA A 29 -1.27 -12.67 0.29
CA ALA A 29 -1.58 -11.27 0.05
C ALA A 29 -2.90 -10.84 0.72
N ILE A 30 -3.89 -11.72 0.81
CA ILE A 30 -5.15 -11.44 1.50
C ILE A 30 -4.96 -11.27 3.02
N ASP A 31 -4.07 -12.06 3.62
CA ASP A 31 -3.70 -11.92 5.03
C ASP A 31 -2.98 -10.59 5.28
N ALA A 32 -2.06 -10.21 4.37
CA ALA A 32 -1.38 -8.92 4.42
C ALA A 32 -2.38 -7.75 4.28
N ALA A 33 -3.36 -7.85 3.38
CA ALA A 33 -4.43 -6.87 3.23
C ALA A 33 -5.25 -6.74 4.53
N CYS A 34 -5.62 -7.87 5.15
CA CYS A 34 -6.34 -7.88 6.42
C CYS A 34 -5.53 -7.21 7.53
N GLY A 35 -4.25 -7.55 7.67
CA GLY A 35 -3.37 -6.95 8.66
C GLY A 35 -3.18 -5.44 8.45
N LEU A 36 -3.07 -4.99 7.20
CA LEU A 36 -2.98 -3.57 6.86
C LEU A 36 -4.24 -2.82 7.29
N MET A 37 -5.42 -3.35 6.95
CA MET A 37 -6.70 -2.72 7.29
C MET A 37 -6.99 -2.70 8.79
N GLU A 38 -6.68 -3.76 9.51
CA GLU A 38 -6.83 -3.80 10.97
C GLU A 38 -5.95 -2.73 11.65
N ARG A 39 -4.71 -2.57 11.17
CA ARG A 39 -3.81 -1.52 11.67
C ARG A 39 -4.31 -0.12 11.32
N LEU A 40 -4.91 0.06 10.12
CA LEU A 40 -5.54 1.32 9.72
C LEU A 40 -6.70 1.68 10.68
N TRP A 41 -7.54 0.71 11.04
CA TRP A 41 -8.64 0.92 11.98
C TRP A 41 -8.16 1.20 13.40
N HIS A 42 -7.09 0.55 13.86
CA HIS A 42 -6.50 0.87 15.16
C HIS A 42 -5.96 2.30 15.22
N ILE A 43 -5.30 2.79 14.16
CA ILE A 43 -4.84 4.18 14.16
C ILE A 43 -6.00 5.18 14.04
N ALA A 44 -7.04 4.85 13.26
CA ALA A 44 -8.24 5.66 13.17
C ALA A 44 -8.91 5.75 14.54
N GLY A 45 -9.24 4.63 15.17
CA GLY A 45 -9.88 4.62 16.50
C GLY A 45 -9.09 5.37 17.58
N ARG A 46 -7.76 5.28 17.55
CA ARG A 46 -6.91 5.92 18.56
C ARG A 46 -6.67 7.42 18.35
N TYR A 47 -6.44 7.83 17.10
CA TYR A 47 -5.96 9.19 16.82
C TYR A 47 -6.95 10.02 15.99
N ALA A 48 -7.88 9.38 15.28
CA ALA A 48 -8.92 9.99 14.46
C ALA A 48 -10.29 9.32 14.71
N PRO A 49 -10.82 9.38 15.95
CA PRO A 49 -11.99 8.59 16.34
C PRO A 49 -13.24 8.93 15.51
N ARG A 50 -13.30 10.13 14.92
CA ARG A 50 -14.38 10.54 13.99
C ARG A 50 -14.19 10.00 12.56
N GLY A 51 -13.03 9.41 12.24
CA GLY A 51 -12.67 8.90 10.91
C GLY A 51 -11.85 9.87 10.05
N ASP A 52 -11.48 11.03 10.58
CA ASP A 52 -10.73 12.13 9.97
C ASP A 52 -9.21 11.85 9.88
N LEU A 53 -8.80 10.89 9.04
CA LEU A 53 -7.40 10.47 8.94
C LEU A 53 -6.47 11.51 8.31
N GLY A 54 -6.99 12.47 7.54
CA GLY A 54 -6.13 13.40 6.80
C GLY A 54 -5.48 14.49 7.64
N LYS A 55 -5.58 14.45 8.98
CA LYS A 55 -4.64 15.16 9.86
C LYS A 55 -3.28 14.47 10.00
N MET A 56 -3.16 13.21 9.60
CA MET A 56 -1.90 12.46 9.59
C MET A 56 -1.23 12.58 8.23
N SER A 57 0.10 12.57 8.15
CA SER A 57 0.80 12.52 6.86
C SER A 57 0.72 11.11 6.25
N ASP A 58 0.83 11.02 4.93
CA ASP A 58 0.83 9.73 4.22
C ASP A 58 1.94 8.82 4.74
N THR A 59 3.15 9.37 4.98
CA THR A 59 4.27 8.63 5.57
C THR A 59 3.94 8.07 6.97
N PHE A 60 3.18 8.81 7.77
CA PHE A 60 2.74 8.32 9.08
C PHE A 60 1.77 7.15 8.93
N ILE A 61 0.79 7.27 8.03
CA ILE A 61 -0.20 6.22 7.75
C ILE A 61 0.54 4.96 7.26
N ALA A 62 1.37 5.07 6.23
CA ALA A 62 2.14 3.98 5.64
C ALA A 62 2.98 3.23 6.69
N ARG A 63 3.76 3.95 7.49
CA ARG A 63 4.56 3.36 8.57
C ARG A 63 3.71 2.64 9.61
N LYS A 64 2.55 3.20 9.98
CA LYS A 64 1.68 2.63 11.00
C LYS A 64 0.92 1.40 10.55
N VAL A 65 0.61 1.30 9.26
CA VAL A 65 0.00 0.08 8.69
C VAL A 65 1.04 -0.94 8.22
N GLY A 66 2.32 -0.56 8.17
CA GLY A 66 3.43 -1.46 7.78
C GLY A 66 3.62 -1.56 6.28
N TRP A 67 3.20 -0.54 5.54
CA TRP A 67 3.47 -0.44 4.13
C TRP A 67 4.95 -0.10 3.91
N ALA A 68 5.66 -0.97 3.20
CA ALA A 68 7.08 -0.80 2.92
C ALA A 68 7.35 -0.06 1.59
N GLY A 69 6.31 0.28 0.81
CA GLY A 69 6.43 1.03 -0.43
C GLY A 69 6.32 2.55 -0.23
N GLU A 70 6.18 3.28 -1.34
CA GLU A 70 5.94 4.72 -1.27
C GLU A 70 4.61 5.03 -0.59
N ALA A 71 4.63 6.03 0.29
CA ALA A 71 3.48 6.34 1.14
C ALA A 71 2.30 6.91 0.34
N SER A 72 2.58 7.70 -0.70
CA SER A 72 1.58 8.21 -1.62
C SER A 72 0.87 7.09 -2.38
N ASP A 73 1.59 6.03 -2.73
CA ASP A 73 1.03 4.90 -3.48
C ASP A 73 -0.01 4.15 -2.64
N LEU A 74 0.29 3.93 -1.35
CA LEU A 74 -0.68 3.34 -0.43
C LEU A 74 -1.97 4.18 -0.38
N VAL A 75 -1.84 5.49 -0.17
CA VAL A 75 -3.00 6.38 -0.04
C VAL A 75 -3.80 6.41 -1.34
N ALA A 76 -3.12 6.47 -2.49
CA ALA A 76 -3.75 6.41 -3.81
C ALA A 76 -4.53 5.09 -4.00
N VAL A 77 -3.95 3.94 -3.63
CA VAL A 77 -4.61 2.64 -3.68
C VAL A 77 -5.83 2.60 -2.77
N LEU A 78 -5.71 3.05 -1.52
CA LEU A 78 -6.82 3.05 -0.56
C LEU A 78 -7.97 3.97 -1.00
N LEU A 79 -7.68 5.12 -1.63
CA LEU A 79 -8.68 5.99 -2.23
C LEU A 79 -9.37 5.33 -3.43
N ARG A 80 -8.59 4.72 -4.33
CA ARG A 80 -9.10 4.05 -5.52
C ARG A 80 -10.07 2.92 -5.18
N ILE A 81 -9.72 2.10 -4.19
CA ILE A 81 -10.51 0.94 -3.73
C ILE A 81 -11.65 1.37 -2.77
N ARG A 82 -11.74 2.65 -2.44
CA ARG A 82 -12.76 3.21 -1.52
C ARG A 82 -12.67 2.58 -0.12
N TRP A 83 -11.45 2.41 0.37
CA TRP A 83 -11.16 2.24 1.80
C TRP A 83 -11.01 3.60 2.49
N LEU A 84 -10.53 4.59 1.74
CA LEU A 84 -10.55 6.00 2.11
C LEU A 84 -11.40 6.78 1.12
N ASP A 85 -12.01 7.86 1.61
CA ASP A 85 -12.75 8.84 0.82
C ASP A 85 -12.05 10.19 0.86
N PRO A 86 -11.97 10.93 -0.26
CA PRO A 86 -11.44 12.28 -0.27
C PRO A 86 -12.41 13.23 0.46
N SER A 87 -11.86 14.22 1.16
CA SER A 87 -12.65 15.26 1.83
C SER A 87 -11.99 16.62 1.66
N GLU A 88 -12.79 17.64 1.32
CA GLU A 88 -12.31 19.01 1.22
C GLU A 88 -11.88 19.57 2.59
N GLU A 89 -12.58 19.17 3.65
CA GLU A 89 -12.30 19.64 5.02
C GLU A 89 -11.18 18.83 5.69
N PHE A 90 -11.22 17.51 5.58
CA PHE A 90 -10.34 16.62 6.36
C PHE A 90 -9.25 15.93 5.54
N ARG A 91 -9.14 16.19 4.23
CA ARG A 91 -8.27 15.50 3.25
C ARG A 91 -8.64 14.03 3.02
N LEU A 92 -8.69 13.20 4.07
CA LEU A 92 -8.96 11.76 4.02
C LEU A 92 -9.94 11.35 5.12
N LEU A 93 -10.98 10.62 4.73
CA LEU A 93 -11.94 9.97 5.62
C LEU A 93 -11.83 8.45 5.49
N VAL A 94 -11.99 7.71 6.59
CA VAL A 94 -12.17 6.25 6.51
C VAL A 94 -13.56 5.96 5.96
N HIS A 95 -13.63 5.25 4.84
CA HIS A 95 -14.90 4.90 4.20
C HIS A 95 -15.74 4.02 5.14
N ASP A 96 -17.03 4.34 5.27
CA ASP A 96 -17.97 3.65 6.16
C ASP A 96 -17.48 3.52 7.62
N TRP A 97 -16.64 4.45 8.10
CA TRP A 97 -16.11 4.41 9.47
C TRP A 97 -17.16 4.15 10.57
N PRO A 98 -18.39 4.68 10.54
CA PRO A 98 -19.41 4.37 11.55
C PRO A 98 -19.73 2.88 11.70
N HIS A 99 -19.55 2.12 10.61
CA HIS A 99 -19.74 0.67 10.58
C HIS A 99 -18.53 -0.09 11.12
N HIS A 100 -17.33 0.46 10.92
CA HIS A 100 -16.06 -0.14 11.30
C HIS A 100 -15.62 0.22 12.72
N ALA A 101 -15.97 1.42 13.20
CA ALA A 101 -15.69 1.89 14.54
C ALA A 101 -16.30 0.94 15.58
N ASP A 102 -15.44 0.48 16.49
CA ASP A 102 -15.86 -0.34 17.62
C ASP A 102 -16.68 0.47 18.64
N ASP A 103 -17.27 -0.24 19.60
CA ASP A 103 -18.11 0.38 20.62
C ASP A 103 -17.32 1.27 21.58
N THR A 104 -16.00 1.05 21.74
CA THR A 104 -15.16 1.89 22.59
C THR A 104 -14.92 3.27 21.97
N VAL A 105 -14.68 3.32 20.66
CA VAL A 105 -14.58 4.57 19.89
C VAL A 105 -15.90 5.33 19.96
N LYS A 106 -17.03 4.65 19.73
CA LYS A 106 -18.36 5.27 19.77
C LYS A 106 -18.68 5.85 21.14
N LYS A 107 -18.43 5.09 22.22
CA LYS A 107 -18.62 5.57 23.60
C LYS A 107 -17.71 6.74 23.94
N ALA A 108 -16.47 6.75 23.45
CA ALA A 108 -15.55 7.86 23.66
C ALA A 108 -16.04 9.14 22.98
N LEU A 109 -16.58 9.04 21.76
CA LEU A 109 -17.22 10.17 21.07
C LEU A 109 -18.46 10.67 21.81
N GLU A 110 -19.32 9.76 22.27
CA GLU A 110 -20.52 10.10 23.06
C GLU A 110 -20.15 10.82 24.37
N ALA A 111 -19.12 10.34 25.07
CA ALA A 111 -18.63 10.96 26.31
C ALA A 111 -18.02 12.34 26.08
N GLY A 112 -17.48 12.58 24.89
CA GLY A 112 -16.97 13.88 24.45
C GLY A 112 -18.05 14.79 23.84
N GLU A 113 -19.33 14.43 23.95
CA GLU A 113 -20.47 15.18 23.39
C GLU A 113 -20.38 15.38 21.85
N ILE A 114 -19.73 14.44 21.15
CA ILE A 114 -19.64 14.45 19.68
C ILE A 114 -20.79 13.64 19.10
N GLU A 115 -21.70 14.31 18.40
CA GLU A 115 -22.90 13.69 17.84
C GLU A 115 -22.66 12.98 16.49
N THR A 116 -21.66 13.41 15.72
CA THR A 116 -21.42 12.94 14.35
C THR A 116 -19.97 12.53 14.07
N PHE A 117 -19.82 11.50 13.26
CA PHE A 117 -18.56 11.15 12.59
C PHE A 117 -18.18 12.24 11.57
N ALA A 118 -16.95 12.16 11.06
CA ALA A 118 -16.43 13.14 10.11
C ALA A 118 -17.11 13.09 8.73
N ASP A 119 -17.80 11.98 8.41
CA ASP A 119 -18.66 11.84 7.22
C ASP A 119 -20.08 12.40 7.44
N GLY A 120 -20.36 12.98 8.62
CA GLY A 120 -21.66 13.54 8.99
C GLY A 120 -22.68 12.53 9.49
N SER A 121 -22.37 11.24 9.49
CA SER A 121 -23.26 10.21 10.01
C SER A 121 -23.34 10.25 11.56
N PRO A 122 -24.47 9.85 12.16
CA PRO A 122 -24.63 9.92 13.60
C PRO A 122 -23.81 8.84 14.32
N VAL A 123 -23.18 9.21 15.45
CA VAL A 123 -22.45 8.27 16.33
C VAL A 123 -23.40 7.22 16.91
N ARG A 124 -24.60 7.67 17.29
CA ARG A 124 -25.65 6.81 17.81
C ARG A 124 -26.63 6.46 16.70
N ARG A 125 -26.73 5.17 16.37
CA ARG A 125 -27.89 4.69 15.61
C ARG A 125 -29.13 4.86 16.48
N GLU A 126 -30.07 5.67 16.02
CA GLU A 126 -31.40 5.69 16.61
C GLU A 126 -31.91 4.25 16.63
N LYS A 127 -32.12 3.70 17.84
CA LYS A 127 -32.76 2.39 17.94
C LYS A 127 -34.16 2.57 17.37
N PRO A 128 -34.56 1.83 16.32
CA PRO A 128 -35.93 1.92 15.82
C PRO A 128 -36.88 1.54 16.97
N GLY A 129 -37.64 2.53 17.45
CA GLY A 129 -38.55 2.39 18.60
C GLY A 129 -38.07 2.98 19.94
N SER A 130 -36.87 3.57 20.03
CA SER A 130 -36.59 4.45 21.17
C SER A 130 -37.47 5.69 21.05
N LYS A 131 -38.43 5.81 21.96
CA LYS A 131 -39.26 7.02 22.08
C LYS A 131 -38.33 8.23 22.11
N PRO A 132 -38.61 9.31 21.36
CA PRO A 132 -37.80 10.52 21.38
C PRO A 132 -37.59 10.91 22.83
N LYS A 133 -36.33 11.03 23.25
CA LYS A 133 -35.98 11.49 24.60
C LYS A 133 -36.67 12.85 24.71
N LYS A 134 -37.73 12.95 25.52
CA LYS A 134 -38.45 14.21 25.69
C LYS A 134 -37.39 15.27 25.94
N PRO A 135 -37.39 16.40 25.20
CA PRO A 135 -36.45 17.47 25.48
C PRO A 135 -36.54 17.70 26.98
N ARG A 136 -35.39 17.63 27.65
CA ARG A 136 -35.31 17.92 29.08
C ARG A 136 -35.73 19.37 29.17
N LEU A 137 -37.03 19.58 29.44
CA LEU A 137 -37.58 20.87 29.76
C LEU A 137 -36.65 21.40 30.83
N GLU A 138 -35.97 22.50 30.52
CA GLU A 138 -35.12 23.23 31.46
C GLU A 138 -35.95 23.32 32.74
N GLU A 139 -35.50 22.59 33.77
CA GLU A 139 -36.13 22.70 35.07
C GLU A 139 -36.01 24.18 35.43
N PRO A 140 -37.12 24.87 35.69
CA PRO A 140 -37.07 26.29 36.03
C PRO A 140 -36.09 26.44 37.18
N GLU A 141 -35.10 27.32 36.99
CA GLU A 141 -34.12 27.68 38.01
C GLU A 141 -34.88 28.04 39.29
N LEU A 142 -34.97 27.08 40.22
CA LEU A 142 -35.45 27.35 41.56
C LEU A 142 -34.27 27.99 42.27
N ASP A 143 -34.31 29.32 42.34
CA ASP A 143 -33.53 30.14 43.26
C ASP A 143 -33.61 29.56 44.67
N LEU A 144 -32.58 28.80 45.06
CA LEU A 144 -32.41 28.26 46.39
C LEU A 144 -31.20 28.93 47.05
N ASP A 145 -31.42 30.17 47.49
CA ASP A 145 -30.60 30.85 48.49
C ASP A 145 -30.75 30.16 49.85
N ALA A 146 -30.05 29.04 50.06
CA ALA A 146 -29.90 28.43 51.38
C ALA A 146 -28.43 28.07 51.65
N PRO A 147 -27.80 28.63 52.70
CA PRO A 147 -26.41 28.33 53.04
C PRO A 147 -26.32 26.93 53.64
N THR A 148 -25.75 25.99 52.88
CA THR A 148 -25.48 24.63 53.37
C THR A 148 -24.06 24.57 53.96
N THR A 149 -24.01 24.43 55.27
CA THR A 149 -22.81 24.20 56.08
C THR A 149 -22.13 22.88 55.70
N HIS A 150 -20.92 22.95 55.15
CA HIS A 150 -20.07 21.78 54.90
C HIS A 150 -19.39 21.31 56.20
N GLN A 151 -19.62 20.06 56.59
CA GLN A 151 -18.70 19.31 57.46
C GLN A 151 -17.71 18.50 56.60
N PRO A 152 -16.41 18.44 56.96
CA PRO A 152 -15.43 17.61 56.28
C PRO A 152 -15.41 16.20 56.89
N LEU A 153 -15.63 15.17 56.06
CA LEU A 153 -15.39 13.78 56.46
C LEU A 153 -14.08 13.29 55.81
N ALA A 154 -13.08 13.11 56.67
CA ALA A 154 -11.83 12.42 56.37
C ALA A 154 -12.08 10.92 56.17
N THR A 155 -11.23 10.28 55.35
CA THR A 155 -10.76 8.86 55.37
C THR A 155 -10.36 8.49 53.93
N ASP A 156 -9.35 7.68 53.64
CA ASP A 156 -8.19 7.16 54.38
C ASP A 156 -7.20 6.59 53.34
N SER A 157 -5.93 6.51 53.72
CA SER A 157 -4.83 6.01 52.89
C SER A 157 -4.70 4.49 53.00
N ARG A 158 -4.55 3.77 51.89
CA ARG A 158 -3.95 2.40 51.86
C ARG A 158 -3.57 2.06 50.42
N THR A 159 -2.30 2.08 50.00
CA THR A 159 -1.17 1.21 50.37
C THR A 159 -1.45 -0.28 50.12
N THR A 160 -1.02 -0.78 48.96
CA THR A 160 -0.53 -2.16 48.81
C THR A 160 0.52 -2.21 47.68
N ARG A 161 1.77 -2.16 48.13
CA ARG A 161 2.99 -2.58 47.46
C ARG A 161 3.23 -4.02 47.93
N GLU A 162 3.37 -4.98 47.01
CA GLU A 162 4.19 -6.22 47.14
C GLU A 162 3.71 -7.32 46.19
N ARG A 163 4.56 -7.69 45.24
CA ARG A 163 5.17 -9.04 45.15
C ARG A 163 6.08 -9.11 43.93
N LEU A 164 7.36 -8.91 44.17
CA LEU A 164 8.42 -9.51 43.36
C LEU A 164 8.50 -10.99 43.76
N ALA A 165 8.31 -11.89 42.81
CA ALA A 165 8.74 -13.28 42.93
C ALA A 165 9.65 -13.57 41.73
N SER A 166 10.90 -13.86 42.10
CA SER A 166 11.98 -14.43 41.31
C SER A 166 11.61 -15.82 40.83
N ASP A 167 11.67 -16.08 39.53
CA ASP A 167 11.78 -17.44 39.00
C ASP A 167 12.94 -17.48 38.00
N SER A 168 13.95 -18.28 38.34
CA SER A 168 15.11 -18.58 37.52
C SER A 168 14.71 -19.59 36.42
N PRO A 169 15.17 -19.42 35.17
CA PRO A 169 14.95 -20.43 34.14
C PRO A 169 15.84 -21.68 34.36
N PRO A 170 15.34 -22.88 34.02
CA PRO A 170 16.10 -24.12 34.14
C PRO A 170 17.18 -24.23 33.05
N SER A 171 18.33 -24.78 33.43
CA SER A 171 19.49 -25.04 32.57
C SER A 171 19.16 -25.98 31.41
N GLU A 172 19.52 -25.59 30.19
CA GLU A 172 19.42 -26.41 28.98
C GLU A 172 20.46 -27.55 28.97
N PRO A 173 20.12 -28.72 28.38
CA PRO A 173 21.06 -29.81 28.18
C PRO A 173 22.00 -29.55 26.98
N SER A 174 23.30 -29.59 27.27
CA SER A 174 24.40 -29.54 26.29
C SER A 174 24.33 -30.71 25.30
N LEU A 175 24.02 -30.43 24.04
CA LEU A 175 24.15 -31.37 22.92
C LEU A 175 25.54 -31.22 22.29
N SER A 176 26.29 -32.32 22.27
CA SER A 176 27.61 -32.42 21.67
C SER A 176 27.52 -32.33 20.14
N GLU A 177 28.25 -31.37 19.54
CA GLU A 177 28.35 -31.23 18.09
C GLU A 177 29.21 -32.34 17.47
N PRO A 178 28.83 -32.88 16.29
CA PRO A 178 29.66 -33.82 15.55
C PRO A 178 30.82 -33.10 14.85
N SER A 179 32.04 -33.57 15.10
CA SER A 179 33.26 -33.05 14.47
C SER A 179 33.33 -33.44 12.99
N LEU A 180 33.12 -32.47 12.10
CA LEU A 180 33.35 -32.59 10.66
C LEU A 180 34.85 -32.64 10.34
N SER A 181 35.22 -33.47 9.36
CA SER A 181 36.61 -33.72 8.96
C SER A 181 37.20 -32.54 8.16
N LYS A 182 38.53 -32.37 8.19
CA LYS A 182 39.23 -31.29 7.48
C LYS A 182 39.13 -31.37 5.95
N GLU A 183 38.79 -32.53 5.40
CA GLU A 183 38.61 -32.72 3.95
C GLU A 183 37.26 -32.19 3.46
N ASP A 184 36.20 -32.27 4.28
CA ASP A 184 34.90 -31.65 3.96
C ASP A 184 34.95 -30.12 3.97
N MET A 185 35.79 -29.52 4.83
CA MET A 185 35.96 -28.06 4.87
C MET A 185 36.60 -27.47 3.61
N SER A 186 37.37 -28.25 2.86
CA SER A 186 38.01 -27.79 1.62
C SER A 186 37.05 -27.78 0.43
N LEU A 187 36.07 -28.69 0.41
CA LEU A 187 35.04 -28.74 -0.64
C LEU A 187 33.84 -27.83 -0.30
N GLN A 188 33.49 -27.67 0.98
CA GLN A 188 32.47 -26.70 1.42
C GLN A 188 32.94 -25.23 1.32
N ARG A 189 34.24 -24.95 1.33
CA ARG A 189 34.76 -23.59 1.07
C ARG A 189 34.66 -23.14 -0.39
N ALA A 190 34.31 -24.04 -1.32
CA ALA A 190 34.39 -23.73 -2.73
C ALA A 190 33.20 -22.92 -3.28
N ARG A 191 32.02 -22.93 -2.65
CA ARG A 191 30.88 -22.10 -3.08
C ARG A 191 29.94 -21.81 -1.91
N SER A 192 30.32 -20.87 -1.05
CA SER A 192 29.32 -20.24 -0.20
C SER A 192 28.39 -19.43 -1.11
N PRO A 193 27.06 -19.56 -1.05
CA PRO A 193 26.13 -18.80 -1.88
C PRO A 193 26.26 -17.27 -1.74
N GLU A 194 27.03 -16.79 -0.75
CA GLU A 194 27.36 -15.39 -0.53
C GLU A 194 28.58 -14.88 -1.33
N SER A 195 29.38 -15.75 -1.94
CA SER A 195 30.51 -15.30 -2.76
C SER A 195 30.03 -15.05 -4.19
N GLY A 196 29.83 -13.79 -4.56
CA GLY A 196 29.48 -13.38 -5.92
C GLY A 196 30.49 -13.83 -7.00
N PHE A 197 30.34 -13.34 -8.22
CA PHE A 197 31.18 -13.79 -9.34
C PHE A 197 32.68 -13.58 -9.08
N THR A 198 33.47 -14.58 -9.47
CA THR A 198 34.93 -14.49 -9.41
C THR A 198 35.45 -13.35 -10.30
N ARG A 199 36.70 -12.90 -10.06
CA ARG A 199 37.33 -11.86 -10.89
C ARG A 199 37.34 -12.22 -12.39
N ALA A 200 37.55 -13.50 -12.72
CA ALA A 200 37.55 -13.98 -14.10
C ALA A 200 36.13 -13.96 -14.71
N GLU A 201 35.12 -14.33 -13.94
CA GLU A 201 33.71 -14.26 -14.34
C GLU A 201 33.24 -12.82 -14.54
N ARG A 202 33.62 -11.89 -13.67
CA ARG A 202 33.35 -10.45 -13.85
C ARG A 202 33.98 -9.90 -15.13
N GLY A 203 35.17 -10.37 -15.51
CA GLY A 203 35.79 -10.04 -16.80
C GLY A 203 34.93 -10.49 -17.98
N ARG A 204 34.38 -11.72 -17.91
CA ARG A 204 33.49 -12.27 -18.93
C ARG A 204 32.13 -11.55 -18.96
N LEU A 205 31.56 -11.23 -17.80
CA LEU A 205 30.33 -10.45 -17.69
C LEU A 205 30.47 -9.07 -18.32
N ARG A 206 31.58 -8.37 -18.06
CA ARG A 206 31.84 -7.06 -18.68
C ARG A 206 31.85 -7.11 -20.20
N ALA A 207 32.42 -8.17 -20.78
CA ALA A 207 32.42 -8.36 -22.23
C ALA A 207 31.00 -8.65 -22.78
N ARG A 208 30.20 -9.42 -22.04
CA ARG A 208 28.84 -9.78 -22.47
C ARG A 208 27.84 -8.65 -22.30
N LEU A 209 27.94 -7.89 -21.21
CA LEU A 209 27.05 -6.77 -20.88
C LEU A 209 27.49 -5.45 -21.53
N HIS A 210 28.30 -5.49 -22.60
CA HIS A 210 28.78 -4.28 -23.27
C HIS A 210 27.65 -3.42 -23.85
N ASP A 211 26.54 -4.05 -24.27
CA ASP A 211 25.33 -3.38 -24.75
C ASP A 211 24.41 -2.86 -23.61
N HIS A 212 24.73 -3.19 -22.35
CA HIS A 212 23.97 -2.78 -21.16
C HIS A 212 24.85 -1.92 -20.23
N PRO A 213 25.24 -0.69 -20.63
CA PRO A 213 26.16 0.14 -19.86
C PRO A 213 25.64 0.48 -18.46
N TRP A 214 24.32 0.53 -18.27
CA TRP A 214 23.70 0.73 -16.96
C TRP A 214 23.97 -0.44 -16.01
N ALA A 215 23.94 -1.68 -16.52
CA ALA A 215 24.16 -2.88 -15.72
C ALA A 215 25.63 -2.97 -15.27
N LEU A 216 26.57 -2.48 -16.09
CA LEU A 216 27.99 -2.43 -15.74
C LEU A 216 28.29 -1.46 -14.58
N GLN A 217 27.55 -0.35 -14.48
CA GLN A 217 27.70 0.62 -13.40
C GLN A 217 27.20 0.05 -12.06
N GLU A 218 26.11 -0.72 -12.12
CA GLU A 218 25.43 -1.30 -10.96
C GLU A 218 25.84 -2.75 -10.67
N LEU A 219 26.88 -3.26 -11.33
CA LEU A 219 27.22 -4.69 -11.33
C LEU A 219 27.34 -5.29 -9.91
N PRO A 220 28.02 -4.67 -8.93
CA PRO A 220 28.10 -5.24 -7.58
C PRO A 220 26.75 -5.42 -6.89
N LYS A 221 25.82 -4.48 -7.12
CA LYS A 221 24.46 -4.54 -6.56
C LYS A 221 23.63 -5.60 -7.27
N LEU A 222 23.69 -5.62 -8.61
CA LEU A 222 22.97 -6.61 -9.41
C LEU A 222 23.43 -8.04 -9.13
N GLU A 223 24.73 -8.25 -8.88
CA GLU A 223 25.25 -9.54 -8.42
C GLU A 223 24.56 -9.98 -7.12
N HIS A 224 24.55 -9.11 -6.12
CA HIS A 224 23.91 -9.38 -4.83
C HIS A 224 22.41 -9.71 -5.01
N ASP A 225 21.70 -8.88 -5.76
CA ASP A 225 20.26 -9.03 -6.00
C ASP A 225 19.94 -10.32 -6.78
N PHE A 226 20.79 -10.71 -7.73
CA PHE A 226 20.63 -11.97 -8.45
C PHE A 226 20.79 -13.19 -7.54
N PHE A 227 21.81 -13.22 -6.68
CA PHE A 227 22.00 -14.35 -5.75
C PHE A 227 20.89 -14.42 -4.70
N ALA A 228 20.38 -13.28 -4.24
CA ALA A 228 19.22 -13.22 -3.37
C ALA A 228 17.96 -13.76 -4.07
N TYR A 229 17.66 -13.24 -5.27
CA TYR A 229 16.53 -13.68 -6.10
C TYR A 229 16.58 -15.19 -6.36
N ARG A 230 17.76 -15.70 -6.71
CA ARG A 230 18.02 -17.12 -6.92
C ARG A 230 17.68 -17.95 -5.68
N SER A 231 18.17 -17.54 -4.52
CA SER A 231 17.95 -18.28 -3.26
C SER A 231 16.47 -18.36 -2.91
N GLU A 232 15.69 -17.34 -3.26
CA GLU A 232 14.27 -17.26 -2.96
C GLU A 232 13.41 -18.02 -3.99
N HIS A 233 13.80 -18.02 -5.27
CA HIS A 233 12.97 -18.54 -6.37
C HIS A 233 13.43 -19.89 -6.93
N GLY A 234 14.45 -20.53 -6.33
CA GLY A 234 14.93 -21.84 -6.74
C GLY A 234 15.52 -21.86 -8.15
N PHE A 235 16.14 -20.74 -8.58
CA PHE A 235 16.70 -20.64 -9.91
C PHE A 235 17.95 -21.54 -10.04
N GLU A 236 17.85 -22.61 -10.81
CA GLU A 236 18.90 -23.65 -10.88
C GLU A 236 20.12 -23.23 -11.71
N ASP A 237 20.00 -22.25 -12.60
CA ASP A 237 21.09 -21.83 -13.49
C ASP A 237 22.02 -20.82 -12.81
N ASP A 238 23.09 -21.34 -12.21
CA ASP A 238 24.13 -20.57 -11.52
C ASP A 238 25.23 -20.03 -12.45
N THR A 239 24.99 -20.11 -13.76
CA THR A 239 25.98 -19.73 -14.75
C THR A 239 25.94 -18.23 -15.05
N LEU A 240 27.01 -17.76 -15.69
CA LEU A 240 27.05 -16.43 -16.30
C LEU A 240 25.88 -16.20 -17.28
N ASP A 241 25.37 -17.25 -17.92
CA ASP A 241 24.23 -17.17 -18.84
C ASP A 241 22.93 -16.86 -18.09
N GLY A 242 22.72 -17.48 -16.93
CA GLY A 242 21.58 -17.19 -16.05
C GLY A 242 21.51 -15.72 -15.65
N PHE A 243 22.66 -15.15 -15.23
CA PHE A 243 22.75 -13.74 -14.86
C PHE A 243 22.47 -12.79 -16.03
N VAL A 244 23.03 -13.05 -17.20
CA VAL A 244 22.81 -12.20 -18.38
C VAL A 244 21.34 -12.20 -18.80
N ARG A 245 20.68 -13.37 -18.83
CA ARG A 245 19.24 -13.44 -19.12
C ARG A 245 18.38 -12.72 -18.09
N TRP A 246 18.80 -12.74 -16.82
CA TRP A 246 18.12 -11.99 -15.76
C TRP A 246 18.24 -10.46 -15.96
N ILE A 247 19.42 -9.97 -16.37
CA ILE A 247 19.61 -8.55 -16.73
C ILE A 247 18.77 -8.15 -17.95
N GLU A 248 18.73 -8.99 -19.00
CA GLU A 248 17.88 -8.76 -20.18
C GLU A 248 16.40 -8.68 -19.80
N ALA A 249 15.93 -9.53 -18.90
CA ALA A 249 14.55 -9.49 -18.39
C ALA A 249 14.27 -8.17 -17.64
N ILE A 250 15.18 -7.73 -16.77
CA ILE A 250 15.06 -6.44 -16.08
C ILE A 250 14.96 -5.30 -17.08
N GLU A 251 15.78 -5.30 -18.13
CA GLU A 251 15.75 -4.25 -19.15
C GLU A 251 14.43 -4.23 -19.94
N GLN A 252 13.92 -5.41 -20.30
CA GLN A 252 12.60 -5.54 -20.94
C GLN A 252 11.48 -4.97 -20.05
N HIS A 253 11.54 -5.22 -18.74
CA HIS A 253 10.59 -4.65 -17.78
C HIS A 253 10.76 -3.14 -17.61
N ARG A 254 12.00 -2.63 -17.52
CA ARG A 254 12.28 -1.18 -17.44
C ARG A 254 11.76 -0.41 -18.65
N HIS A 255 11.73 -1.02 -19.82
CA HIS A 255 11.15 -0.41 -21.02
C HIS A 255 9.63 -0.52 -21.09
N ARG A 256 9.02 -1.46 -20.36
CA ARG A 256 7.57 -1.61 -20.27
C ARG A 256 6.93 -0.51 -19.42
N ASP A 257 7.65 -0.03 -18.41
CA ASP A 257 7.19 0.99 -17.47
C ASP A 257 7.65 2.42 -17.84
N ASP A 258 8.19 2.62 -19.05
CA ASP A 258 8.50 3.96 -19.59
C ASP A 258 7.28 4.47 -20.39
N PRO A 259 6.39 5.27 -19.78
CA PRO A 259 5.15 5.73 -20.42
C PRO A 259 5.42 6.51 -21.71
N THR A 260 6.57 7.19 -21.78
CA THR A 260 6.95 8.00 -22.94
C THR A 260 7.27 7.13 -24.15
N LYS A 261 7.88 5.95 -23.94
CA LYS A 261 8.15 5.00 -25.02
C LYS A 261 6.91 4.26 -25.49
N LEU A 262 5.98 3.95 -24.57
CA LEU A 262 4.70 3.35 -24.92
C LEU A 262 3.84 4.32 -25.74
N GLU A 263 3.79 5.60 -25.35
CA GLU A 263 3.11 6.65 -26.11
C GLU A 263 3.76 6.89 -27.48
N GLN A 264 5.09 6.92 -27.56
CA GLN A 264 5.81 7.03 -28.84
C GLN A 264 5.57 5.83 -29.75
N ALA A 265 5.52 4.61 -29.21
CA ALA A 265 5.22 3.40 -29.97
C ALA A 265 3.77 3.38 -30.48
N LYS A 266 2.80 3.79 -29.64
CA LYS A 266 1.40 3.97 -30.03
C LYS A 266 1.27 5.02 -31.14
N ALA A 267 1.94 6.17 -31.00
CA ALA A 267 1.95 7.22 -32.00
C ALA A 267 2.59 6.77 -33.32
N ALA A 268 3.70 6.03 -33.27
CA ALA A 268 4.35 5.46 -34.45
C ALA A 268 3.45 4.46 -35.20
N GLU A 269 2.73 3.61 -34.47
CA GLU A 269 1.78 2.65 -35.05
C GLU A 269 0.57 3.35 -35.69
N ILE A 270 0.02 4.38 -35.03
CA ILE A 270 -1.05 5.20 -35.63
C ILE A 270 -0.56 5.87 -36.93
N ARG A 271 0.65 6.43 -36.94
CA ARG A 271 1.25 7.03 -38.15
C ARG A 271 1.43 6.00 -39.27
N ARG A 272 1.85 4.78 -38.94
CA ARG A 272 1.97 3.68 -39.91
C ARG A 272 0.62 3.30 -40.51
N GLN A 273 -0.42 3.16 -39.69
CA GLN A 273 -1.77 2.83 -40.15
C GLN A 273 -2.34 3.90 -41.07
N VAL A 274 -2.09 5.17 -40.77
CA VAL A 274 -2.46 6.32 -41.63
C VAL A 274 -1.71 6.27 -42.97
N ALA A 275 -0.40 5.96 -42.96
CA ALA A 275 0.39 5.85 -44.18
C ALA A 275 -0.09 4.69 -45.09
N VAL A 276 -0.46 3.54 -44.51
CA VAL A 276 -1.04 2.40 -45.26
C VAL A 276 -2.41 2.76 -45.83
N ALA A 277 -3.27 3.45 -45.05
CA ALA A 277 -4.55 3.94 -45.56
C ALA A 277 -4.37 4.96 -46.71
N ALA A 278 -3.25 5.71 -46.70
CA ALA A 278 -2.91 6.70 -47.72
C ALA A 278 -2.54 6.03 -49.04
N SER A 279 -1.71 4.98 -48.99
CA SER A 279 -1.33 4.21 -50.17
C SER A 279 -2.53 3.50 -50.82
N ASP A 280 -3.54 3.16 -50.04
CA ASP A 280 -4.76 2.46 -50.51
C ASP A 280 -5.84 3.41 -51.06
N GLY A 281 -5.56 4.72 -51.14
CA GLY A 281 -6.53 5.73 -51.63
C GLY A 281 -7.74 5.95 -50.72
N ARG A 282 -7.72 5.41 -49.49
CA ARG A 282 -8.83 5.53 -48.50
C ARG A 282 -8.68 6.75 -47.59
N VAL A 283 -7.56 7.47 -47.67
CA VAL A 283 -7.22 8.58 -46.77
C VAL A 283 -8.14 9.79 -46.90
N THR A 284 -8.69 10.06 -48.09
CA THR A 284 -9.62 11.17 -48.27
C THR A 284 -10.89 11.01 -47.42
N SER A 285 -11.42 9.79 -47.28
CA SER A 285 -12.61 9.52 -46.46
C SER A 285 -12.31 9.59 -44.96
N LEU A 286 -11.15 9.09 -44.53
CA LEU A 286 -10.74 9.10 -43.13
C LEU A 286 -10.42 10.53 -42.65
N LEU A 287 -9.69 11.31 -43.45
CA LEU A 287 -9.35 12.70 -43.14
C LEU A 287 -10.59 13.61 -43.19
N GLN A 288 -11.48 13.45 -44.17
CA GLN A 288 -12.75 14.20 -44.20
C GLN A 288 -13.64 13.89 -42.98
N GLY A 289 -13.64 12.64 -42.51
CA GLY A 289 -14.36 12.26 -41.28
C GLY A 289 -13.71 12.79 -39.99
N ILE A 290 -12.39 12.99 -39.96
CA ILE A 290 -11.68 13.60 -38.82
C ILE A 290 -11.88 15.12 -38.81
N GLU A 291 -11.72 15.78 -39.96
CA GLU A 291 -11.96 17.21 -40.12
C GLU A 291 -13.41 17.58 -39.84
N GLY A 292 -14.39 16.79 -40.29
CA GLY A 292 -15.80 16.99 -39.99
C GLY A 292 -16.10 16.96 -38.48
N ARG A 293 -15.59 15.95 -37.77
CA ARG A 293 -15.77 15.81 -36.31
C ARG A 293 -15.00 16.85 -35.49
N ALA A 294 -13.85 17.32 -35.98
CA ALA A 294 -13.11 18.43 -35.37
C ALA A 294 -13.87 19.76 -35.51
N ARG A 295 -14.49 19.99 -36.68
CA ARG A 295 -15.32 21.18 -36.95
C ARG A 295 -16.57 21.23 -36.05
N GLU A 296 -17.24 20.09 -35.86
CA GLU A 296 -18.41 19.97 -34.97
C GLU A 296 -18.09 20.25 -33.51
N ARG A 297 -16.84 20.06 -33.08
CA ARG A 297 -16.38 20.31 -31.70
C ARG A 297 -15.76 21.69 -31.49
N GLY A 298 -15.84 22.58 -32.48
CA GLY A 298 -15.45 23.99 -32.33
C GLY A 298 -13.96 24.25 -32.11
N GLY A 299 -13.09 23.29 -32.42
CA GLY A 299 -11.64 23.42 -32.21
C GLY A 299 -10.88 23.14 -33.50
N GLY A 300 -10.16 24.15 -34.01
CA GLY A 300 -9.17 24.00 -35.09
C GLY A 300 -7.92 23.27 -34.58
N ILE A 301 -8.06 21.99 -34.28
CA ILE A 301 -6.98 21.14 -33.81
C ILE A 301 -6.26 20.56 -35.03
N SER A 302 -4.93 20.67 -35.08
CA SER A 302 -4.12 20.08 -36.15
C SER A 302 -4.26 18.55 -36.16
N PHE A 303 -4.01 17.91 -37.31
CA PHE A 303 -3.96 16.46 -37.40
C PHE A 303 -2.93 15.86 -36.42
N ASP A 304 -1.78 16.52 -36.27
CA ASP A 304 -0.73 16.11 -35.33
C ASP A 304 -1.22 16.17 -33.87
N ASP A 305 -1.87 17.27 -33.49
CA ASP A 305 -2.48 17.41 -32.16
C ASP A 305 -3.59 16.36 -31.90
N TYR A 306 -4.32 15.93 -32.93
CA TYR A 306 -5.32 14.88 -32.80
C TYR A 306 -4.68 13.51 -32.55
N VAL A 307 -3.61 13.18 -33.26
CA VAL A 307 -2.86 11.92 -33.08
C VAL A 307 -2.27 11.87 -31.68
N ASP A 308 -1.66 12.97 -31.21
CA ASP A 308 -1.05 13.05 -29.89
C ASP A 308 -2.11 12.94 -28.78
N ARG A 309 -3.24 13.65 -28.90
CA ARG A 309 -4.35 13.51 -27.94
C ARG A 309 -4.96 12.11 -27.92
N LYS A 310 -5.05 11.44 -29.08
CA LYS A 310 -5.57 10.07 -29.13
C LYS A 310 -4.63 9.08 -28.47
N ALA A 311 -3.31 9.24 -28.65
CA ALA A 311 -2.30 8.41 -28.03
C ALA A 311 -2.30 8.51 -26.50
N SER A 312 -2.57 9.70 -25.94
CA SER A 312 -2.63 9.93 -24.48
C SER A 312 -3.97 9.60 -23.82
N SER A 313 -5.04 9.38 -24.60
CA SER A 313 -6.42 9.19 -24.08
C SER A 313 -6.85 7.73 -23.83
N GLY A 314 -5.93 6.76 -23.92
CA GLY A 314 -6.23 5.33 -23.74
C GLY A 314 -5.06 4.54 -23.19
#